data_AF-A0A2V9IM42-F1
#
_entry.id   AF-A0A2V9IM42-F1
#
_cell.length_a   1.000
_cell.length_b   1.000
_cell.length_c   1.000
_cell.angle_alpha   90.00
_cell.angle_beta   90.00
_cell.angle_gamma   90.00
#
_symmetry.space_group_name_H-M   'P 1'
#
loop_
_entity.id
_entity.type
_entity.pdbx_description
1 polymer ?
#
loop_
_entity_poly.entity_id
_entity_poly.type
_entity_poly.pdbx_seq_one_letter_code
_entity_poly.pdbx_strand_id
1 'polypeptide(L)'
;MLKSSHLANPSLPEPERWMLVTQRFIGDDTTSIRHAAPRTWDYLQHHGMRLDRRLSSIYKRRPQFSIFGVGEYSFAPWKVATSAFYKRLDFRVVGPMAGKPVVFDDTCYFMACRSQEEAECLAQLLNSRPAREFYNSLVFWDAKRPVTIEILRQLNLAAVARQLGMGEVLVRRLATEQPRLFATF
;
A
#
# COMPACT_ATOMS: atom_id res chain seq x y z
N MET A 1 -0.08 7.20 9.14
CA MET A 1 0.56 7.05 7.82
C MET A 1 1.99 6.60 8.04
N LEU A 2 2.40 5.50 7.42
CA LEU A 2 3.78 5.02 7.46
C LEU A 2 4.53 5.43 6.19
N LYS A 3 5.82 5.68 6.34
CA LYS A 3 6.75 5.93 5.22
C LYS A 3 7.70 4.77 5.03
N SER A 4 8.43 4.76 3.92
CA SER A 4 9.53 3.82 3.65
C SER A 4 10.50 3.69 4.83
N SER A 5 10.84 4.79 5.50
CA SER A 5 11.73 4.79 6.67
C SER A 5 11.17 4.02 7.88
N HIS A 6 9.84 3.98 8.03
CA HIS A 6 9.21 3.20 9.08
C HIS A 6 9.27 1.71 8.74
N LEU A 7 9.02 1.34 7.47
CA LEU A 7 9.18 -0.04 7.00
C LEU A 7 10.62 -0.53 7.08
N ALA A 8 11.59 0.37 6.88
CA ALA A 8 13.00 0.06 7.00
C ALA A 8 13.48 -0.08 8.45
N ASN A 9 12.68 0.36 9.43
CA ASN A 9 13.02 0.20 10.83
C ASN A 9 12.63 -1.20 11.32
N PRO A 10 13.56 -1.99 11.91
CA PRO A 10 13.26 -3.32 12.44
C PRO A 10 12.06 -3.35 13.40
N SER A 11 11.86 -2.32 14.22
CA SER A 11 10.79 -2.26 15.22
C SER A 11 9.41 -1.90 14.65
N LEU A 12 9.34 -1.44 13.38
CA LEU A 12 8.13 -0.90 12.75
C LEU A 12 7.35 0.07 13.68
N PRO A 13 7.86 1.28 13.91
CA PRO A 13 7.28 2.20 14.89
C PRO A 13 5.87 2.66 14.49
N GLU A 14 5.10 3.07 15.49
CA GLU A 14 3.81 3.74 15.31
C GLU A 14 3.95 5.02 14.46
N PRO A 15 2.92 5.39 13.68
CA PRO A 15 2.99 6.53 12.78
C PRO A 15 2.83 7.83 13.56
N GLU A 16 3.79 8.73 13.42
CA GLU A 16 3.71 10.08 13.99
C GLU A 16 2.76 11.01 13.20
N ARG A 17 2.34 10.59 12.00
CA ARG A 17 1.55 11.41 11.06
C ARG A 17 0.23 10.76 10.72
N TRP A 18 -0.81 11.58 10.66
CA TRP A 18 -2.15 11.21 10.24
C TRP A 18 -2.45 11.76 8.85
N MET A 19 -3.27 11.06 8.09
CA MET A 19 -3.77 11.49 6.79
C MET A 19 -5.27 11.67 6.87
N LEU A 20 -5.77 12.79 6.35
CA LEU A 20 -7.19 12.95 6.05
C LEU A 20 -7.49 12.19 4.75
N VAL A 21 -8.36 11.19 4.84
CA VAL A 21 -8.87 10.45 3.69
C VAL A 21 -10.28 10.94 3.43
N THR A 22 -10.42 11.77 2.40
CA THR A 22 -11.64 12.55 2.13
C THR A 22 -12.68 11.78 1.32
N GLN A 23 -12.28 10.65 0.72
CA GLN A 23 -13.16 9.87 -0.14
C GLN A 23 -12.72 8.40 -0.22
N ARG A 24 -13.61 7.50 -0.69
CA ARG A 24 -13.29 6.06 -0.77
C ARG A 24 -12.61 5.68 -2.08
N PHE A 25 -13.05 6.25 -3.19
CA PHE A 25 -12.47 6.09 -4.52
C PHE A 25 -12.16 7.43 -5.16
N ILE A 26 -11.24 7.45 -6.12
CA ILE A 26 -10.92 8.66 -6.86
C ILE A 26 -12.17 9.15 -7.62
N GLY A 27 -12.56 10.41 -7.36
CA GLY A 27 -13.72 11.05 -7.99
C GLY A 27 -14.99 11.04 -7.15
N ASP A 28 -15.02 10.28 -6.06
CA ASP A 28 -16.10 10.31 -5.08
C ASP A 28 -16.29 11.72 -4.50
N ASP A 29 -17.55 12.09 -4.25
CA ASP A 29 -17.90 13.37 -3.66
C ASP A 29 -17.27 13.56 -2.26
N THR A 30 -16.62 14.72 -2.09
CA THR A 30 -16.01 15.11 -0.82
C THR A 30 -16.92 16.03 0.01
N THR A 31 -18.03 16.54 -0.54
CA THR A 31 -18.90 17.49 0.18
C THR A 31 -19.65 16.83 1.33
N SER A 32 -19.85 15.51 1.29
CA SER A 32 -20.38 14.71 2.41
C SER A 32 -19.68 14.96 3.75
N ILE A 33 -18.38 15.30 3.74
CA ILE A 33 -17.58 15.62 4.94
C ILE A 33 -18.17 16.83 5.69
N ARG A 34 -18.77 17.79 4.99
CA ARG A 34 -19.43 18.96 5.59
C ARG A 34 -20.43 18.57 6.66
N HIS A 35 -21.16 17.49 6.43
CA HIS A 35 -22.19 17.01 7.35
C HIS A 35 -21.64 15.98 8.34
N ALA A 36 -20.81 15.04 7.88
CA ALA A 36 -20.29 13.97 8.72
C ALA A 36 -19.18 14.42 9.70
N ALA A 37 -18.40 15.44 9.34
CA ALA A 37 -17.29 15.94 10.14
C ALA A 37 -17.06 17.45 9.88
N PRO A 38 -17.91 18.34 10.42
CA PRO A 38 -17.87 19.78 10.13
C PRO A 38 -16.51 20.44 10.41
N ARG A 39 -15.85 20.07 11.53
CA ARG A 39 -14.51 20.60 11.86
C ARG A 39 -13.44 20.20 10.83
N THR A 40 -13.56 19.00 10.25
CA THR A 40 -12.66 18.56 9.17
C THR A 40 -12.93 19.33 7.89
N TRP A 41 -14.21 19.58 7.59
CA TRP A 41 -14.60 20.40 6.43
C TRP A 41 -14.07 21.82 6.55
N ASP A 42 -14.21 22.47 7.71
CA ASP A 42 -13.71 23.82 7.96
C ASP A 42 -12.19 23.90 7.77
N TYR A 43 -11.46 22.88 8.26
CA TYR A 43 -10.01 22.76 8.02
C TYR A 43 -9.68 22.66 6.53
N LEU A 44 -10.39 21.81 5.78
CA LEU A 44 -10.17 21.63 4.34
C LEU A 44 -10.44 22.93 3.58
N GLN A 45 -11.54 23.62 3.90
CA GLN A 45 -11.90 24.92 3.32
C GLN A 45 -10.85 25.99 3.64
N HIS A 46 -10.40 26.08 4.89
CA HIS A 46 -9.37 27.03 5.32
C HIS A 46 -8.06 26.85 4.54
N HIS A 47 -7.70 25.60 4.21
CA HIS A 47 -6.53 25.28 3.41
C HIS A 47 -6.79 25.11 1.90
N GLY A 48 -8.03 25.38 1.44
CA GLY A 48 -8.48 25.08 0.08
C GLY A 48 -7.62 25.71 -1.00
N MET A 49 -7.30 27.01 -0.88
CA MET A 49 -6.44 27.70 -1.84
C MET A 49 -5.06 27.04 -2.03
N ARG A 50 -4.48 26.45 -0.97
CA ARG A 50 -3.20 25.74 -1.06
C ARG A 50 -3.37 24.38 -1.75
N LEU A 51 -4.48 23.70 -1.46
CA LEU A 51 -4.83 22.41 -2.04
C LEU A 51 -5.17 22.56 -3.54
N ASP A 52 -5.80 23.66 -3.95
CA ASP A 52 -6.16 23.94 -5.35
C ASP A 52 -4.95 24.20 -6.25
N ARG A 53 -3.79 24.54 -5.66
CA ARG A 53 -2.52 24.75 -6.39
C ARG A 53 -1.84 23.45 -6.84
N ARG A 54 -2.41 22.27 -6.56
CA ARG A 54 -1.87 20.98 -7.01
C ARG A 54 -1.88 20.91 -8.54
N LEU A 55 -0.68 20.76 -9.13
CA LEU A 55 -0.48 20.81 -10.58
C LEU A 55 -0.82 19.52 -11.32
N SER A 56 -0.93 18.38 -10.61
CA SER A 56 -1.16 17.10 -11.27
C SER A 56 -2.51 17.08 -11.99
N SER A 57 -2.49 16.61 -13.23
CA SER A 57 -3.68 16.47 -14.07
C SER A 57 -4.74 15.57 -13.45
N ILE A 58 -4.36 14.68 -12.51
CA ILE A 58 -5.27 13.77 -11.82
C ILE A 58 -6.37 14.47 -11.03
N TYR A 59 -6.11 15.71 -10.59
CA TYR A 59 -7.07 16.53 -9.84
C TYR A 59 -8.00 17.35 -10.74
N LYS A 60 -7.74 17.41 -12.06
CA LYS A 60 -8.61 18.14 -12.99
C LYS A 60 -9.99 17.48 -13.03
N ARG A 61 -11.04 18.30 -12.90
CA ARG A 61 -12.46 17.86 -12.90
C ARG A 61 -12.75 16.81 -11.81
N ARG A 62 -12.07 16.88 -10.67
CA ARG A 62 -12.35 16.06 -9.48
C ARG A 62 -12.88 16.93 -8.35
N PRO A 63 -13.59 16.34 -7.36
CA PRO A 63 -13.97 17.05 -6.15
C PRO A 63 -12.75 17.70 -5.48
N GLN A 64 -12.93 18.92 -4.96
CA GLN A 64 -11.86 19.84 -4.57
C GLN A 64 -10.82 19.22 -3.63
N PHE A 65 -11.27 18.40 -2.68
CA PHE A 65 -10.41 17.81 -1.67
C PHE A 65 -9.95 16.39 -1.98
N SER A 66 -10.17 15.91 -3.21
CA SER A 66 -9.75 14.58 -3.64
C SER A 66 -8.27 14.32 -3.34
N ILE A 67 -7.99 13.15 -2.75
CA ILE A 67 -6.64 12.57 -2.71
C ILE A 67 -6.46 11.53 -3.84
N PHE A 68 -5.23 11.38 -4.33
CA PHE A 68 -4.89 10.31 -5.29
C PHE A 68 -4.49 9.03 -4.55
N GLY A 69 -4.49 7.89 -5.23
CA GLY A 69 -4.04 6.64 -4.63
C GLY A 69 -4.97 6.05 -3.58
N VAL A 70 -6.27 6.36 -3.65
CA VAL A 70 -7.28 5.82 -2.73
C VAL A 70 -8.27 4.92 -3.45
N GLY A 71 -8.60 3.80 -2.81
CA GLY A 71 -9.54 2.79 -3.28
C GLY A 71 -9.78 1.75 -2.19
N GLU A 72 -10.52 0.67 -2.48
CA GLU A 72 -10.81 -0.39 -1.49
C GLU A 72 -9.55 -0.90 -0.79
N TYR A 73 -8.46 -1.06 -1.54
CA TYR A 73 -7.17 -1.51 -1.03
C TYR A 73 -6.62 -0.61 0.11
N SER A 74 -6.96 0.68 0.13
CA SER A 74 -6.50 1.63 1.16
C SER A 74 -7.13 1.30 2.52
N PHE A 75 -8.36 0.81 2.50
CA PHE A 75 -9.15 0.50 3.70
C PHE A 75 -9.00 -0.95 4.17
N ALA A 76 -8.18 -1.76 3.50
CA ALA A 76 -7.87 -3.11 3.94
C ALA A 76 -7.26 -3.08 5.35
N PRO A 77 -7.75 -3.91 6.29
CA PRO A 77 -7.33 -3.86 7.69
C PRO A 77 -5.86 -4.30 7.85
N TRP A 78 -5.43 -5.26 7.04
CA TRP A 78 -4.07 -5.78 7.03
C TRP A 78 -3.41 -5.53 5.68
N LYS A 79 -2.09 -5.36 5.70
CA LYS A 79 -1.30 -5.12 4.50
C LYS A 79 0.04 -5.81 4.59
N VAL A 80 0.60 -6.24 3.46
CA VAL A 80 2.01 -6.62 3.35
C VAL A 80 2.73 -5.54 2.56
N ALA A 81 3.62 -4.80 3.20
CA ALA A 81 4.24 -3.61 2.62
C ALA A 81 5.75 -3.74 2.50
N THR A 82 6.32 -3.08 1.49
CA THR A 82 7.77 -2.97 1.30
C THR A 82 8.15 -1.55 0.90
N SER A 83 9.41 -1.19 1.16
CA SER A 83 9.93 0.11 0.76
C SER A 83 10.41 0.10 -0.69
N ALA A 84 10.09 1.17 -1.42
CA ALA A 84 10.66 1.41 -2.74
C ALA A 84 12.10 1.96 -2.72
N PHE A 85 12.56 2.56 -1.60
CA PHE A 85 13.81 3.33 -1.53
C PHE A 85 14.99 2.56 -0.95
N TYR A 86 14.75 1.66 0.00
CA TYR A 86 15.85 1.00 0.71
C TYR A 86 16.40 -0.14 -0.14
N LYS A 87 17.73 -0.29 -0.14
CA LYS A 87 18.46 -1.33 -0.91
C LYS A 87 18.36 -2.72 -0.25
N ARG A 88 17.14 -3.15 0.06
CA ARG A 88 16.84 -4.48 0.62
C ARG A 88 15.42 -4.91 0.29
N LEU A 89 15.22 -6.21 0.12
CA LEU A 89 13.89 -6.83 0.04
C LEU A 89 13.43 -7.20 1.44
N ASP A 90 12.45 -6.45 1.93
CA ASP A 90 11.85 -6.66 3.25
C ASP A 90 10.34 -6.41 3.14
N PHE A 91 9.56 -7.48 3.24
CA PHE A 91 8.09 -7.43 3.16
C PHE A 91 7.52 -7.57 4.57
N ARG A 92 6.89 -6.50 5.06
CA ARG A 92 6.43 -6.37 6.44
C ARG A 92 4.92 -6.52 6.52
N VAL A 93 4.45 -7.33 7.46
CA VAL A 93 3.03 -7.33 7.85
C VAL A 93 2.74 -6.04 8.61
N VAL A 94 1.68 -5.34 8.19
CA VAL A 94 1.21 -4.10 8.80
C VAL A 94 -0.27 -4.26 9.11
N GLY A 95 -0.59 -4.27 10.41
CA GLY A 95 -1.96 -4.31 10.90
C GLY A 95 -2.55 -2.91 11.13
N PRO A 96 -3.78 -2.84 11.65
CA PRO A 96 -4.40 -1.58 12.05
C PRO A 96 -3.61 -0.91 13.18
N MET A 97 -3.47 0.41 13.09
CA MET A 97 -2.83 1.24 14.13
C MET A 97 -3.87 2.21 14.69
N ALA A 98 -4.00 2.24 16.02
CA ALA A 98 -5.10 2.90 16.73
C ALA A 98 -6.50 2.59 16.15
N GLY A 99 -6.74 1.32 15.82
CA GLY A 99 -8.02 0.84 15.28
C GLY A 99 -8.32 1.28 13.85
N LYS A 100 -7.35 1.88 13.13
CA LYS A 100 -7.55 2.35 11.74
C LYS A 100 -6.63 1.62 10.77
N PRO A 101 -7.09 1.36 9.54
CA PRO A 101 -6.22 0.89 8.45
C PRO A 101 -5.04 1.85 8.25
N VAL A 102 -3.84 1.29 8.12
CA VAL A 102 -2.64 2.08 7.82
C VAL A 102 -2.64 2.48 6.35
N VAL A 103 -2.33 3.75 6.08
CA VAL A 103 -2.02 4.28 4.75
C VAL A 103 -0.51 4.55 4.64
N PHE A 104 0.04 4.45 3.44
CA PHE A 104 1.44 4.78 3.16
C PHE A 104 1.55 6.00 2.25
N ASP A 105 2.74 6.56 2.13
CA ASP A 105 3.05 7.54 1.08
C ASP A 105 3.53 6.84 -0.21
N ASP A 106 3.91 7.65 -1.22
CA ASP A 106 4.40 7.19 -2.53
C ASP A 106 5.77 6.49 -2.48
N THR A 107 6.34 6.30 -1.29
CA THR A 107 7.65 5.65 -1.09
C THR A 107 7.56 4.18 -0.72
N CYS A 108 6.33 3.65 -0.65
CA CYS A 108 6.02 2.28 -0.28
C CYS A 108 5.16 1.60 -1.35
N TYR A 109 5.28 0.29 -1.46
CA TYR A 109 4.32 -0.57 -2.15
C TYR A 109 3.71 -1.54 -1.16
N PHE A 110 2.49 -1.97 -1.41
CA PHE A 110 1.83 -2.94 -0.53
C PHE A 110 0.80 -3.80 -1.25
N MET A 111 0.49 -4.90 -0.59
CA MET A 111 -0.64 -5.76 -0.89
C MET A 111 -1.70 -5.62 0.19
N ALA A 112 -2.96 -5.48 -0.23
CA ALA A 112 -4.12 -5.42 0.67
C ALA A 112 -4.52 -6.83 1.13
N CYS A 113 -4.77 -6.99 2.42
CA CYS A 113 -5.16 -8.25 3.05
C CYS A 113 -6.39 -8.03 3.94
N ARG A 114 -7.28 -9.04 3.96
CA ARG A 114 -8.52 -9.05 4.73
C ARG A 114 -8.29 -9.49 6.17
N SER A 115 -7.27 -10.32 6.43
CA SER A 115 -6.96 -10.81 7.77
C SER A 115 -5.46 -10.83 8.06
N GLN A 116 -5.12 -11.02 9.34
CA GLN A 116 -3.73 -11.13 9.79
C GLN A 116 -3.06 -12.37 9.18
N GLU A 117 -3.77 -13.50 9.20
CA GLU A 117 -3.29 -14.79 8.72
C GLU A 117 -2.99 -14.74 7.22
N GLU A 118 -3.83 -14.03 6.46
CA GLU A 118 -3.59 -13.78 5.04
C GLU A 118 -2.30 -12.97 4.83
N ALA A 119 -2.11 -11.89 5.60
CA ALA A 119 -0.94 -11.04 5.49
C ALA A 119 0.34 -11.78 5.90
N GLU A 120 0.31 -12.57 6.98
CA GLU A 120 1.44 -13.38 7.44
C GLU A 120 1.83 -14.45 6.40
N CYS A 121 0.84 -15.14 5.82
CA CYS A 121 1.07 -16.11 4.76
C CYS A 121 1.73 -15.48 3.52
N LEU A 122 1.22 -14.31 3.10
CA LEU A 122 1.79 -13.57 1.96
C LEU A 122 3.20 -13.05 2.26
N ALA A 123 3.44 -12.53 3.47
CA ALA A 123 4.76 -12.08 3.89
C ALA A 123 5.75 -13.26 3.95
N GLN A 124 5.33 -14.45 4.40
CA GLN A 124 6.15 -15.65 4.39
C GLN A 124 6.56 -16.03 2.95
N LEU A 125 5.61 -16.01 2.02
CA LEU A 125 5.89 -16.28 0.60
C LEU A 125 6.85 -15.26 0.00
N LEU A 126 6.61 -13.97 0.22
CA LEU A 126 7.40 -12.87 -0.34
C LEU A 126 8.82 -12.79 0.24
N ASN A 127 8.99 -13.16 1.52
CA ASN A 127 10.30 -13.22 2.16
C ASN A 127 11.00 -14.59 2.02
N SER A 128 10.37 -15.56 1.36
CA SER A 128 10.97 -16.87 1.14
C SER A 128 12.22 -16.78 0.27
N ARG A 129 13.11 -17.77 0.41
CA ARG A 129 14.33 -17.84 -0.40
C ARG A 129 14.05 -17.77 -1.91
N PRO A 130 13.12 -18.56 -2.50
CA PRO A 130 12.84 -18.48 -3.93
C PRO A 130 12.35 -17.11 -4.38
N ALA A 131 11.48 -16.46 -3.61
CA ALA A 131 10.98 -15.12 -3.93
C ALA A 131 12.11 -14.07 -3.88
N ARG A 132 12.97 -14.14 -2.86
CA ARG A 132 14.12 -13.23 -2.73
C ARG A 132 15.14 -13.44 -3.85
N GLU A 133 15.44 -14.67 -4.22
CA GLU A 133 16.34 -14.99 -5.35
C GLU A 133 15.77 -14.44 -6.67
N PHE A 134 14.47 -14.64 -6.91
CA PHE A 134 13.78 -14.09 -8.07
C PHE A 134 13.86 -12.57 -8.15
N TYR A 135 13.54 -11.85 -7.07
CA TYR A 135 13.60 -10.39 -7.10
C TYR A 135 15.03 -9.88 -7.22
N ASN A 136 15.99 -10.49 -6.54
CA ASN A 136 17.40 -10.07 -6.63
C ASN A 136 17.98 -10.19 -8.04
N SER A 137 17.47 -11.10 -8.89
CA SER A 137 17.92 -11.19 -10.28
C SER A 137 17.36 -10.08 -11.19
N LEU A 138 16.31 -9.39 -10.75
CA LEU A 138 15.64 -8.32 -11.51
C LEU A 138 15.95 -6.91 -10.98
N VAL A 139 16.26 -6.80 -9.69
CA VAL A 139 16.47 -5.50 -9.03
C VAL A 139 17.83 -4.90 -9.41
N PHE A 140 17.81 -3.67 -9.92
CA PHE A 140 19.01 -2.86 -10.06
C PHE A 140 19.27 -2.05 -8.77
N TRP A 141 20.14 -2.58 -7.90
CA TRP A 141 20.38 -2.05 -6.56
C TRP A 141 20.98 -0.65 -6.50
N ASP A 142 21.56 -0.15 -7.58
CA ASP A 142 22.13 1.20 -7.65
C ASP A 142 21.13 2.30 -8.00
N ALA A 143 19.90 1.92 -8.39
CA ALA A 143 18.82 2.89 -8.54
C ALA A 143 18.46 3.56 -7.21
N LYS A 144 18.01 4.83 -7.29
CA LYS A 144 17.45 5.56 -6.14
C LYS A 144 16.23 4.87 -5.52
N ARG A 145 15.43 4.21 -6.35
CA ARG A 145 14.27 3.39 -5.95
C ARG A 145 14.41 2.01 -6.59
N PRO A 146 15.17 1.07 -5.97
CA PRO A 146 15.53 -0.19 -6.61
C PRO A 146 14.36 -1.17 -6.69
N VAL A 147 13.42 -1.12 -5.75
CA VAL A 147 12.22 -1.95 -5.76
C VAL A 147 11.11 -1.17 -6.45
N THR A 148 10.68 -1.61 -7.63
CA THR A 148 9.60 -0.98 -8.40
C THR A 148 8.37 -1.88 -8.49
N ILE A 149 7.21 -1.28 -8.77
CA ILE A 149 5.97 -2.02 -8.93
C ILE A 149 6.03 -3.02 -10.10
N GLU A 150 6.76 -2.69 -11.17
CA GLU A 150 6.95 -3.54 -12.34
C GLU A 150 7.72 -4.81 -11.98
N ILE A 151 8.72 -4.72 -11.10
CA ILE A 151 9.47 -5.88 -10.61
C ILE A 151 8.57 -6.72 -9.68
N LEU A 152 7.89 -6.07 -8.73
CA LEU A 152 7.04 -6.76 -7.75
C LEU A 152 5.92 -7.57 -8.42
N ARG A 153 5.36 -7.08 -9.52
CA ARG A 153 4.29 -7.76 -10.27
C ARG A 153 4.73 -9.00 -11.05
N GLN A 154 6.04 -9.23 -11.21
CA GLN A 154 6.53 -10.37 -12.00
C GLN A 154 6.60 -11.69 -11.22
N LEU A 155 6.56 -11.66 -9.88
CA LEU A 155 6.66 -12.87 -9.09
C LEU A 155 5.35 -13.68 -9.12
N ASN A 156 5.44 -14.93 -9.56
CA ASN A 156 4.33 -15.88 -9.44
C ASN A 156 4.31 -16.52 -8.03
N LEU A 157 3.58 -15.91 -7.10
CA LEU A 157 3.33 -16.44 -5.75
C LEU A 157 2.77 -17.87 -5.71
N ALA A 158 1.95 -18.31 -6.67
CA ALA A 158 1.44 -19.67 -6.73
C ALA A 158 2.55 -20.67 -7.06
N ALA A 159 3.50 -20.29 -7.94
CA ALA A 159 4.69 -21.09 -8.21
C ALA A 159 5.62 -21.16 -6.98
N VAL A 160 5.82 -20.04 -6.28
CA VAL A 160 6.57 -20.02 -5.01
C VAL A 160 5.90 -20.93 -3.97
N ALA A 161 4.58 -20.84 -3.80
CA ALA A 161 3.82 -21.65 -2.87
C ALA A 161 3.95 -23.16 -3.17
N ARG A 162 3.87 -23.57 -4.45
CA ARG A 162 4.12 -24.95 -4.86
C ARG A 162 5.54 -25.41 -4.55
N GLN A 163 6.54 -24.58 -4.84
CA GLN A 163 7.94 -24.89 -4.57
C GLN A 163 8.21 -25.08 -3.07
N LEU A 164 7.48 -24.36 -2.22
CA LEU A 164 7.56 -24.50 -0.76
C LEU A 164 6.69 -25.64 -0.21
N GLY A 165 6.01 -26.41 -1.06
CA GLY A 165 5.14 -27.52 -0.65
C GLY A 165 3.88 -27.07 0.10
N MET A 166 3.41 -25.83 -0.12
CA MET A 166 2.18 -25.35 0.50
C MET A 166 0.95 -26.03 -0.11
N GLY A 167 -0.12 -26.16 0.69
CA GLY A 167 -1.32 -26.90 0.27
C GLY A 167 -2.00 -26.36 -1.00
N GLU A 168 -2.54 -27.28 -1.81
CA GLU A 168 -3.16 -26.99 -3.11
C GLU A 168 -4.30 -25.96 -3.06
N VAL A 169 -5.04 -25.88 -1.95
CA VAL A 169 -6.09 -24.88 -1.74
C VAL A 169 -5.52 -23.46 -1.80
N LEU A 170 -4.39 -23.21 -1.12
CA LEU A 170 -3.73 -21.91 -1.12
C LEU A 170 -3.17 -21.57 -2.50
N VAL A 171 -2.55 -22.55 -3.16
CA VAL A 171 -1.99 -22.41 -4.51
C VAL A 171 -3.07 -21.97 -5.52
N ARG A 172 -4.24 -22.62 -5.49
CA ARG A 172 -5.37 -22.28 -6.38
C ARG A 172 -5.93 -20.88 -6.09
N ARG A 173 -6.01 -20.49 -4.82
CA ARG A 173 -6.43 -19.14 -4.42
C ARG A 173 -5.48 -18.08 -5.00
N LEU A 174 -4.18 -18.26 -4.79
CA LEU A 174 -3.15 -17.34 -5.28
C LEU A 174 -3.13 -17.23 -6.82
N ALA A 175 -3.38 -18.33 -7.53
CA ALA A 175 -3.45 -18.32 -8.99
C ALA A 175 -4.63 -17.49 -9.53
N THR A 176 -5.74 -17.44 -8.78
CA THR A 176 -6.94 -16.68 -9.16
C THR A 176 -6.83 -15.18 -8.80
N GLU A 177 -6.15 -14.86 -7.69
CA GLU A 177 -6.13 -13.51 -7.12
C GLU A 177 -4.89 -12.67 -7.50
N GLN A 178 -3.85 -13.30 -8.05
CA GLN A 178 -2.56 -12.68 -8.38
C GLN A 178 -2.58 -11.34 -9.14
N PRO A 179 -3.46 -11.13 -10.14
CA PRO A 179 -3.47 -9.89 -10.92
C PRO A 179 -3.77 -8.62 -10.10
N ARG A 180 -4.23 -8.74 -8.85
CA ARG A 180 -4.75 -7.64 -8.03
C ARG A 180 -3.85 -7.26 -6.84
N LEU A 181 -2.68 -7.89 -6.71
CA LEU A 181 -2.00 -7.95 -5.43
C LEU A 181 -1.25 -6.69 -5.04
N PHE A 182 -0.50 -6.04 -5.94
CA PHE A 182 0.24 -4.82 -5.58
C PHE A 182 -0.49 -3.55 -6.02
N ALA A 183 -0.95 -2.79 -5.02
CA ALA A 183 -1.53 -1.46 -5.18
C ALA A 183 -0.43 -0.38 -5.14
N THR A 184 -0.65 0.69 -5.90
CA THR A 184 0.18 1.91 -5.88
C THR A 184 -0.67 3.09 -5.46
N PHE A 185 -0.08 4.02 -4.69
CA PHE A 185 -0.65 5.34 -4.48
C PHE A 185 -0.50 6.22 -5.72
#